data_AF-A0A0F9U4T5-F1
#
_entry.id   AF-A0A0F9U4T5-F1
#
_cell.length_a   1.000
_cell.length_b   1.000
_cell.length_c   1.000
_cell.angle_alpha   90.00
_cell.angle_beta   90.00
_cell.angle_gamma   90.00
#
_symmetry.space_group_name_H-M   'P 1'
#
loop_
_entity.id
_entity.type
_entity.pdbx_description
1 polymer ?
#
loop_
_entity_poly.entity_id
_entity_poly.type
_entity_poly.pdbx_seq_one_letter_code
_entity_poly.pdbx_strand_id
1 'polypeptide(L)' 'MPKLLPIVIVPDKSYIDDTGNIIPMDVILISDLVMYQKMNAILGAWGKEPMGVPGQRGIIEG' A
#
# COMPACT_ATOMS: atom_id res chain seq x y z
N MET A 1 19.11 15.67 9.92
CA MET A 1 18.45 14.56 9.20
C MET A 1 17.14 15.08 8.62
N PRO A 2 16.80 14.79 7.35
CA PRO A 2 15.48 15.13 6.81
C PRO A 2 14.40 14.44 7.67
N LYS A 3 13.34 15.17 8.00
CA LYS A 3 12.22 14.66 8.80
C LYS A 3 11.43 13.68 7.93
N LEU A 4 11.48 12.39 8.25
CA LEU A 4 10.65 11.39 7.58
C LEU A 4 9.19 11.61 8.00
N LEU A 5 8.32 11.85 7.02
CA LEU A 5 6.88 11.91 7.26
C LEU A 5 6.35 10.49 7.45
N PRO A 6 5.40 10.25 8.35
CA PRO A 6 4.83 8.92 8.55
C PRO A 6 4.04 8.46 7.31
N ILE A 7 3.99 7.14 7.10
CA ILE A 7 3.15 6.56 6.05
C ILE A 7 1.74 6.36 6.63
N VAL A 8 0.74 6.82 5.88
CA VAL A 8 -0.68 6.64 6.21
C VAL A 8 -1.27 5.69 5.19
N ILE A 9 -1.75 4.53 5.64
CA ILE A 9 -2.47 3.56 4.79
C ILE A 9 -3.95 3.68 5.10
N VAL A 10 -4.72 3.96 4.06
CA VAL A 10 -6.17 4.04 4.10
C VAL A 10 -6.73 2.78 3.43
N PRO A 11 -7.03 1.71 4.19
CA PRO A 11 -7.69 0.53 3.64
C PRO A 11 -9.06 0.85 3.04
N ASP A 12 -9.45 0.10 2.02
CA ASP A 12 -10.70 0.28 1.25
C ASP A 12 -11.99 0.02 2.05
N LYS A 13 -11.88 -0.22 3.36
CA LYS A 13 -13.03 -0.15 4.27
C LYS A 13 -13.37 1.32 4.45
N SER A 14 -14.14 1.84 3.51
CA SER A 14 -14.71 3.17 3.56
C SER A 14 -16.22 3.08 3.42
N TYR A 15 -16.93 4.01 4.06
CA TYR A 15 -18.33 4.24 3.76
C TYR A 15 -18.49 5.62 3.14
N ILE A 16 -19.52 5.77 2.30
CA ILE A 16 -19.88 7.05 1.72
C ILE A 16 -20.92 7.68 2.64
N ASP A 17 -20.64 8.88 3.15
CA ASP A 17 -21.59 9.62 3.99
C ASP A 17 -22.74 10.22 3.16
N ASP A 18 -23.74 10.79 3.84
CA ASP A 18 -24.93 11.38 3.19
C ASP A 18 -24.61 12.60 2.30
N THR A 19 -23.37 13.11 2.36
CA THR A 19 -22.88 14.23 1.55
C THR A 19 -21.98 13.79 0.40
N GLY A 20 -21.76 12.47 0.26
CA GLY A 20 -20.92 11.89 -0.79
C GLY A 20 -19.42 11.84 -0.46
N ASN A 21 -19.01 12.12 0.79
CA ASN A 21 -17.61 11.99 1.18
C ASN A 21 -17.27 10.53 1.47
N ILE A 22 -16.08 10.11 1.01
CA ILE A 22 -15.51 8.81 1.36
C ILE A 22 -14.88 8.94 2.75
N ILE A 23 -15.48 8.27 3.74
CA ILE A 23 -14.96 8.23 5.11
C ILE A 23 -14.25 6.89 5.32
N PRO A 24 -12.92 6.88 5.49
CA PRO A 24 -12.21 5.67 5.81
C PRO A 24 -12.54 5.23 7.24
N MET A 25 -12.97 3.98 7.39
CA MET A 25 -13.32 3.41 8.69
C MET A 25 -12.08 3.10 9.54
N ASP A 26 -11.00 2.70 8.87
CA ASP A 26 -9.74 2.34 9.50
C ASP A 26 -8.61 3.15 8.85
N VAL A 27 -7.66 3.63 9.65
CA VAL A 27 -6.44 4.28 9.17
C VAL A 27 -5.25 3.66 9.90
N ILE A 28 -4.24 3.22 9.16
CA ILE A 28 -3.02 2.64 9.72
C ILE A 28 -1.91 3.68 9.59
N LEU A 29 -1.30 4.05 10.72
CA LEU A 29 -0.18 4.97 10.78
C LEU A 29 1.13 4.21 11.02
N ILE A 30 2.12 4.40 10.16
CA ILE A 30 3.46 3.84 10.31
C ILE A 30 4.44 4.97 10.59
N SER A 31 4.90 5.06 11.83
CA SER A 31 5.86 6.06 12.33
C SER A 31 7.19 5.46 12.82
N ASP A 32 7.24 4.14 13.05
CA ASP A 32 8.49 3.44 13.35
C ASP A 32 9.43 3.43 12.14
N LEU A 33 10.72 3.68 12.37
CA LEU A 33 11.70 3.85 11.30
C LEU A 33 11.94 2.56 10.50
N VAL A 34 12.02 1.41 11.19
CA VAL A 34 12.27 0.11 10.54
C VAL A 34 11.07 -0.29 9.70
N MET A 35 9.87 -0.10 10.24
CA MET A 35 8.63 -0.41 9.56
C MET A 35 8.36 0.55 8.39
N TYR A 36 8.70 1.84 8.54
CA TYR A 36 8.65 2.83 7.46
C TYR A 36 9.50 2.40 6.27
N GLN A 37 10.77 2.02 6.51
CA GLN A 37 11.68 1.62 5.44
C GLN A 37 11.18 0.38 4.70
N LYS A 38 10.69 -0.62 5.44
CA LYS A 38 10.10 -1.84 4.86
C LYS A 38 8.86 -1.51 4.01
N MET A 39 7.94 -0.72 4.55
CA MET A 39 6.71 -0.37 3.85
C MET A 39 6.99 0.47 2.60
N ASN A 40 7.93 1.42 2.68
CA ASN A 40 8.34 2.23 1.53
C ASN A 40 8.92 1.37 0.40
N ALA A 41 9.69 0.32 0.72
CA ALA A 41 10.19 -0.63 -0.27
C ALA A 41 9.05 -1.43 -0.92
N ILE A 42 8.10 -1.93 -0.14
CA ILE A 42 6.92 -2.66 -0.62
C ILE A 42 6.08 -1.79 -1.57
N LEU A 43 5.72 -0.59 -1.13
CA LEU A 43 4.95 0.36 -1.93
C LEU A 43 5.68 0.77 -3.22
N GLY A 44 7.01 0.87 -3.18
CA GLY A 44 7.82 1.15 -4.36
C GLY A 44 7.87 0.01 -5.39
N ALA A 45 7.61 -1.23 -4.97
CA ALA A 45 7.55 -2.41 -5.83
C ALA A 45 6.13 -2.73 -6.32
N TRP A 46 5.10 -2.28 -5.58
CA TRP A 46 3.70 -2.51 -5.90
C TRP A 46 3.36 -2.03 -7.31
N GLY A 47 2.75 -2.89 -8.13
CA GLY A 47 2.33 -2.56 -9.49
C GLY A 47 3.47 -2.50 -10.53
N LYS A 48 4.71 -2.78 -10.12
CA LYS A 48 5.86 -3.01 -11.02
C LYS A 48 6.14 -4.50 -11.25
N GLU A 49 5.23 -5.34 -10.77
CA GLU A 49 5.28 -6.78 -10.98
C GLU A 49 5.21 -7.07 -12.48
N PRO A 50 6.03 -8.00 -13.00
CA PRO A 50 5.96 -8.36 -14.42
C PRO A 50 4.55 -8.88 -14.72
N MET A 51 3.86 -8.20 -15.63
CA MET A 51 2.59 -8.68 -16.18
C MET A 51 2.84 -10.06 -16.79
N GLY A 52 2.05 -11.06 -16.36
CA GLY A 52 2.12 -12.40 -16.93
C GLY A 52 1.94 -12.35 -18.45
N VAL A 53 2.79 -13.06 -19.19
CA VAL A 53 2.63 -13.18 -20.64
C VAL A 53 1.42 -14.08 -20.91
N PRO A 54 0.41 -13.63 -21.68
CA PRO A 54 -0.74 -14.46 -22.02
C PRO A 54 -0.28 -15.81 -22.62
N GLY A 55 -0.69 -16.92 -22.00
CA GLY A 55 -0.34 -18.27 -22.44
C GLY A 55 0.93 -18.87 -21.82
N GLN A 56 1.70 -18.12 -21.01
CA GLN A 56 2.77 -18.67 -20.19
C GLN A 56 2.31 -18.80 -18.74
N ARG A 57 2.42 -20.01 -18.19
CA ARG A 57 2.20 -20.25 -16.76
C ARG A 57 3.42 -19.68 -16.02
N GLY A 58 3.21 -18.68 -15.15
CA GLY A 58 4.29 -18.17 -14.30
C GLY A 58 4.86 -19.30 -13.43
N ILE A 59 6.19 -19.47 -13.45
CA ILE A 59 6.88 -20.37 -12.54
C ILE A 59 7.04 -19.58 -11.23
N ILE A 60 6.32 -19.97 -10.18
CA ILE A 60 6.61 -19.50 -8.83
C ILE A 60 7.68 -20.45 -8.31
N GLU A 61 8.95 -20.07 -8.47
CA GLU A 61 10.04 -20.73 -7.74
C GLU A 61 9.94 -20.34 -6.26
N GLY A 62 9.95 -21.36 -5.39
CA GLY A 62 9.80 -21.23 -3.94
C GLY A 62 11.07 -20.83 -3.21
#